data_AF-A0A378B952-F1
#
_entry.id   AF-A0A378B952-F1
#
_cell.length_a   1.000
_cell.length_b   1.000
_cell.length_c   1.000
_cell.angle_alpha   90.00
_cell.angle_beta   90.00
_cell.angle_gamma   90.00
#
_symmetry.space_group_name_H-M   'P 1'
#
loop_
_entity.id
_entity.type
_entity.pdbx_description
1 polymer ?
#
loop_
_entity_poly.entity_id
_entity_poly.type
_entity_poly.pdbx_seq_one_letter_code
_entity_poly.pdbx_strand_id
1 'polypeptide(L)'
;MIRYQKGGAFTPVSWQEAIRYTASKLREIKEKHGPRAIMTTGSSRGTGNETNYVMQKFARAVLNTNNVDCCARVCHGPSVAGLQQALGNGAMSNSISDIENSKCLLVFGYNCADSHPIVARRVIKARDNGAKIIVCDPRRIETARIADRHLQLNNGSNMALVNAFGYVLLEEELYNKTYVERYTEGLDAYREAVKDYAPEAVEGIVGVSAREIREAMRMFAAAPSATIMWGMGGHPVWPGGGRGARPGKPGAAHRQPGTAQRRRGAGPRAKQRTGRLRYGRAAEPVSRLSGGHRPRRAGEIRRRLGHRPGADG
;
A
#
# COMPACT_ATOMS: atom_id res chain seq x y z
N MET A 1 20.78 -29.10 5.11
CA MET A 1 20.46 -30.22 4.21
C MET A 1 20.79 -29.81 2.77
N ILE A 2 21.27 -30.74 1.96
CA ILE A 2 21.47 -30.55 0.51
C ILE A 2 20.63 -31.57 -0.24
N ARG A 3 20.09 -31.18 -1.39
CA ARG A 3 19.55 -32.10 -2.40
C ARG A 3 20.43 -32.01 -3.63
N TYR A 4 21.22 -33.05 -3.88
CA TYR A 4 22.23 -33.06 -4.96
C TYR A 4 21.61 -33.14 -6.35
N GLN A 5 20.49 -33.84 -6.49
CA GLN A 5 19.79 -34.03 -7.76
C GLN A 5 18.29 -33.78 -7.58
N LYS A 6 17.67 -33.16 -8.59
CA LYS A 6 16.22 -32.94 -8.62
C LYS A 6 15.52 -34.31 -8.54
N GLY A 7 14.54 -34.43 -7.64
CA GLY A 7 13.83 -35.69 -7.37
C GLY A 7 14.50 -36.59 -6.32
N GLY A 8 15.78 -36.39 -5.99
CA GLY A 8 16.47 -37.15 -4.93
C GLY A 8 16.09 -36.71 -3.51
N ALA A 9 16.51 -37.46 -2.49
CA ALA A 9 16.25 -37.14 -1.08
C ALA A 9 17.06 -35.91 -0.59
N PHE A 10 16.63 -35.32 0.53
CA PHE A 10 17.44 -34.34 1.26
C PHE A 10 18.42 -35.06 2.18
N THR A 11 19.71 -34.72 2.05
CA THR A 11 20.77 -35.30 2.87
C THR A 11 21.14 -34.31 3.99
N PRO A 12 21.14 -34.75 5.27
CA PRO A 12 21.74 -34.00 6.37
C PRO A 12 23.24 -33.83 6.14
N VAL A 13 23.75 -32.62 6.31
CA VAL A 13 25.15 -32.27 6.08
C VAL A 13 25.60 -31.24 7.11
N SER A 14 26.91 -31.09 7.29
CA SER A 14 27.46 -30.05 8.16
C SER A 14 27.17 -28.64 7.64
N TRP A 15 27.21 -27.64 8.52
CA TRP A 15 27.12 -26.22 8.13
C TRP A 15 28.21 -25.82 7.13
N GLN A 16 29.42 -26.29 7.36
CA GLN A 16 30.57 -25.94 6.53
C GLN A 16 30.40 -26.45 5.08
N GLU A 17 29.89 -27.67 4.93
CA GLU A 17 29.55 -28.26 3.64
C GLU A 17 28.40 -27.51 2.96
N ALA A 18 27.31 -27.22 3.67
CA ALA A 18 26.16 -26.49 3.14
C ALA A 18 26.53 -25.09 2.61
N ILE A 19 27.35 -24.35 3.36
CA ILE A 19 27.81 -23.01 2.99
C ILE A 19 28.74 -23.08 1.78
N ARG A 20 29.73 -23.99 1.78
CA ARG A 20 30.66 -24.15 0.64
C ARG A 20 29.93 -24.55 -0.64
N TYR A 21 29.03 -25.51 -0.57
CA TYR A 21 28.23 -25.97 -1.70
C TYR A 21 27.39 -24.81 -2.30
N THR A 22 26.69 -24.07 -1.44
CA THR A 22 25.86 -22.95 -1.87
C THR A 22 26.70 -21.82 -2.48
N ALA A 23 27.83 -21.46 -1.86
CA ALA A 23 28.72 -20.42 -2.37
C ALA A 23 29.34 -20.80 -3.73
N SER A 24 29.75 -22.06 -3.90
CA SER A 24 30.26 -22.59 -5.17
C SER A 24 29.20 -22.49 -6.27
N LYS A 25 27.97 -22.93 -6.02
CA LYS A 25 26.88 -22.87 -7.01
C LYS A 25 26.47 -21.44 -7.37
N LEU A 26 26.42 -20.53 -6.39
CA LEU A 26 26.14 -19.12 -6.66
C LEU A 26 27.25 -18.47 -7.50
N ARG A 27 28.51 -18.84 -7.27
CA ARG A 27 29.65 -18.36 -8.07
C ARG A 27 29.58 -18.87 -9.50
N GLU A 28 29.37 -20.18 -9.67
CA GLU A 28 29.22 -20.83 -10.99
C GLU A 28 28.10 -20.16 -11.82
N ILE A 29 26.92 -19.95 -11.22
CA ILE A 29 25.79 -19.28 -11.90
C ILE A 29 26.15 -17.83 -12.25
N LYS A 30 26.79 -17.10 -11.33
CA LYS A 30 27.18 -15.70 -11.55
C LYS A 30 28.21 -15.56 -12.68
N GLU A 31 29.19 -16.47 -12.76
CA GLU A 31 30.21 -16.48 -13.81
C GLU A 31 29.61 -16.85 -15.17
N LYS A 32 28.74 -17.87 -15.21
CA LYS A 32 28.16 -18.38 -16.46
C LYS A 32 27.02 -17.52 -17.03
N HIS A 33 26.17 -16.97 -16.17
CA HIS A 33 24.92 -16.29 -16.57
C HIS A 33 24.84 -14.84 -16.10
N GLY A 34 25.88 -14.34 -15.44
CA GLY A 34 25.92 -13.00 -14.87
C GLY A 34 25.15 -12.87 -13.55
N PRO A 35 25.35 -11.75 -12.83
CA PRO A 35 24.77 -11.55 -11.49
C PRO A 35 23.25 -11.42 -11.49
N ARG A 36 22.64 -11.02 -12.62
CA ARG A 36 21.18 -10.87 -12.75
C ARG A 36 20.43 -12.19 -12.92
N ALA A 37 21.13 -13.31 -13.06
CA ALA A 37 20.55 -14.65 -13.08
C ALA A 37 20.16 -15.14 -11.67
N ILE A 38 20.61 -14.46 -10.61
CA ILE A 38 20.34 -14.82 -9.22
C ILE A 38 19.27 -13.90 -8.64
N MET A 39 18.32 -14.48 -7.92
CA MET A 39 17.28 -13.78 -7.16
C MET A 39 17.41 -14.12 -5.68
N THR A 40 17.30 -13.12 -4.81
CA THR A 40 17.22 -13.32 -3.37
C THR A 40 15.92 -12.75 -2.81
N THR A 41 15.52 -13.23 -1.63
CA THR A 41 14.33 -12.74 -0.93
C THR A 41 14.66 -12.34 0.49
N GLY A 42 14.12 -11.19 0.92
CA GLY A 42 13.98 -10.86 2.33
C GLY A 42 12.82 -11.64 2.97
N SER A 43 12.68 -11.53 4.29
CA SER A 43 11.61 -12.15 5.06
C SER A 43 10.99 -11.16 6.03
N SER A 44 9.66 -11.01 6.00
CA SER A 44 8.88 -10.14 6.90
C SER A 44 8.43 -10.86 8.17
N ARG A 45 9.11 -11.94 8.55
CA ARG A 45 8.79 -12.74 9.74
C ARG A 45 9.83 -12.49 10.84
N GLY A 46 10.10 -13.49 11.68
CA GLY A 46 10.93 -13.36 12.89
C GLY A 46 12.42 -13.07 12.66
N THR A 47 12.90 -12.93 11.42
CA THR A 47 14.32 -12.69 11.13
C THR A 47 14.78 -11.26 11.46
N GLY A 48 13.86 -10.33 11.68
CA GLY A 48 14.17 -8.94 12.00
C GLY A 48 14.62 -8.09 10.81
N ASN A 49 14.87 -6.81 11.07
CA ASN A 49 15.27 -5.82 10.07
C ASN A 49 16.74 -6.02 9.65
N GLU A 50 17.56 -6.45 10.60
CA GLU A 50 19.00 -6.68 10.49
C GLU A 50 19.29 -7.75 9.43
N THR A 51 18.56 -8.88 9.49
CA THR A 51 18.73 -9.96 8.51
C THR A 51 18.34 -9.52 7.10
N ASN A 52 17.26 -8.73 6.97
CA ASN A 52 16.87 -8.14 5.68
C ASN A 52 17.91 -7.16 5.16
N TYR A 53 18.52 -6.37 6.04
CA TYR A 53 19.64 -5.49 5.70
C TYR A 53 20.86 -6.29 5.22
N VAL A 54 21.21 -7.39 5.89
CA VAL A 54 22.30 -8.28 5.47
C VAL A 54 21.99 -8.92 4.12
N MET A 55 20.77 -9.43 3.91
CA MET A 55 20.36 -10.06 2.65
C MET A 55 20.45 -9.09 1.46
N GLN A 56 19.95 -7.86 1.62
CA GLN A 56 20.06 -6.87 0.55
C GLN A 56 21.49 -6.40 0.32
N LYS A 57 22.33 -6.36 1.38
CA LYS A 57 23.76 -6.05 1.25
C LYS A 57 24.49 -7.16 0.52
N PHE A 58 24.19 -8.42 0.83
CA PHE A 58 24.73 -9.59 0.12
C PHE A 58 24.35 -9.55 -1.37
N ALA A 59 23.07 -9.32 -1.69
CA ALA A 59 22.63 -9.22 -3.08
C ALA A 59 23.37 -8.11 -3.85
N ARG A 60 23.49 -6.91 -3.26
CA ARG A 60 24.01 -5.73 -3.96
C ARG A 60 25.53 -5.62 -3.96
N ALA A 61 26.19 -5.99 -2.86
CA ALA A 61 27.63 -5.86 -2.69
C ALA A 61 28.40 -7.13 -3.08
N VAL A 62 27.85 -8.32 -2.81
CA VAL A 62 28.54 -9.60 -3.08
C VAL A 62 28.10 -10.20 -4.41
N LEU A 63 26.78 -10.38 -4.58
CA LEU A 63 26.24 -10.95 -5.82
C LEU A 63 26.21 -9.94 -6.96
N ASN A 64 26.31 -8.64 -6.68
CA ASN A 64 26.30 -7.55 -7.66
C ASN A 64 24.97 -7.45 -8.44
N THR A 65 23.85 -7.67 -7.76
CA THR A 65 22.49 -7.60 -8.33
C THR A 65 21.54 -6.78 -7.46
N ASN A 66 20.51 -6.20 -8.09
CA ASN A 66 19.38 -5.57 -7.39
C ASN A 66 18.17 -6.51 -7.27
N ASN A 67 18.32 -7.77 -7.67
CA ASN A 67 17.30 -8.80 -7.58
C ASN A 67 17.13 -9.26 -6.12
N VAL A 68 16.53 -8.39 -5.32
CA VAL A 68 16.12 -8.65 -3.94
C VAL A 68 14.70 -8.13 -3.74
N ASP A 69 13.82 -8.98 -3.24
CA ASP A 69 12.40 -8.63 -3.01
C ASP A 69 11.86 -9.27 -1.74
N CYS A 70 10.65 -8.90 -1.31
CA CYS A 70 9.99 -9.50 -0.15
C CYS A 70 8.48 -9.63 -0.38
N CYS A 71 7.77 -10.25 0.57
CA CYS A 71 6.32 -10.46 0.47
C CYS A 71 5.51 -9.15 0.42
N ALA A 72 6.09 -7.99 0.77
CA ALA A 72 5.45 -6.69 0.55
C ALA A 72 4.95 -6.51 -0.89
N ARG A 73 5.66 -7.11 -1.86
CA ARG A 73 5.32 -7.09 -3.29
C ARG A 73 3.86 -7.47 -3.52
N VAL A 74 3.44 -8.59 -2.93
CA VAL A 74 2.11 -9.16 -3.13
C VAL A 74 1.07 -8.57 -2.19
N CYS A 75 1.50 -8.11 -1.00
CA CYS A 75 0.56 -7.59 0.00
C CYS A 75 0.22 -6.11 -0.24
N HIS A 76 1.22 -5.22 -0.27
CA HIS A 76 0.99 -3.76 -0.23
C HIS A 76 1.77 -2.98 -1.28
N GLY A 77 2.34 -3.66 -2.28
CA GLY A 77 3.01 -3.04 -3.41
C GLY A 77 2.21 -1.90 -4.05
N PRO A 78 0.91 -2.07 -4.33
CA PRO A 78 0.09 -0.99 -4.89
C PRO A 78 -0.14 0.18 -3.92
N SER A 79 -0.28 -0.08 -2.61
CA SER A 79 -0.39 1.00 -1.60
C SER A 79 0.85 1.88 -1.63
N VAL A 80 2.03 1.27 -1.68
CA VAL A 80 3.29 2.02 -1.72
C VAL A 80 3.37 2.85 -2.99
N ALA A 81 3.03 2.29 -4.15
CA ALA A 81 3.06 3.04 -5.41
C ALA A 81 2.09 4.22 -5.41
N GLY A 82 0.82 4.00 -5.02
CA GLY A 82 -0.20 5.03 -5.01
C GLY A 82 0.06 6.14 -3.99
N LEU A 83 0.36 5.78 -2.73
CA LEU A 83 0.62 6.77 -1.68
C LEU A 83 1.96 7.50 -1.86
N GLN A 84 2.98 6.85 -2.46
CA GLN A 84 4.21 7.54 -2.79
C GLN A 84 3.98 8.64 -3.84
N GLN A 85 3.07 8.40 -4.80
CA GLN A 85 2.69 9.41 -5.78
C GLN A 85 1.80 10.50 -5.17
N ALA A 86 0.80 10.13 -4.37
CA ALA A 86 -0.17 11.08 -3.83
C ALA A 86 0.37 11.90 -2.63
N LEU A 87 1.12 11.28 -1.72
CA LEU A 87 1.54 11.88 -0.44
C LEU A 87 3.06 11.90 -0.25
N GLY A 88 3.82 11.31 -1.18
CA GLY A 88 5.28 11.23 -1.06
C GLY A 88 5.78 10.17 -0.09
N ASN A 89 4.90 9.32 0.47
CA ASN A 89 5.28 8.22 1.36
C ASN A 89 4.25 7.09 1.33
N GLY A 90 4.70 5.84 1.19
CA GLY A 90 3.87 4.61 1.28
C GLY A 90 3.48 4.18 2.71
N ALA A 91 3.94 4.91 3.72
CA ALA A 91 3.83 4.56 5.12
C ALA A 91 2.57 5.09 5.82
N MET A 92 2.30 4.61 7.05
CA MET A 92 1.19 5.05 7.90
C MET A 92 1.38 6.52 8.20
N SER A 93 0.47 7.37 7.76
CA SER A 93 0.48 8.80 8.00
C SER A 93 0.09 9.11 9.44
N ASN A 94 -0.50 8.13 10.14
CA ASN A 94 -1.00 8.24 11.51
C ASN A 94 -0.71 6.98 12.30
N SER A 95 -0.59 7.13 13.61
CA SER A 95 -0.34 6.00 14.50
C SER A 95 -1.60 5.14 14.66
N ILE A 96 -1.42 3.86 14.97
CA ILE A 96 -2.52 2.96 15.38
C ILE A 96 -3.24 3.53 16.62
N SER A 97 -2.51 4.21 17.51
CA SER A 97 -3.09 4.87 18.68
C SER A 97 -4.02 6.04 18.34
N ASP A 98 -3.94 6.61 17.13
CA ASP A 98 -4.82 7.71 16.73
C ASP A 98 -6.23 7.23 16.38
N ILE A 99 -6.41 5.93 16.12
CA ILE A 99 -7.69 5.35 15.68
C ILE A 99 -8.79 5.61 16.72
N GLU A 100 -8.50 5.43 18.00
CA GLU A 100 -9.47 5.61 19.10
C GLU A 100 -9.95 7.06 19.29
N ASN A 101 -9.26 8.03 18.68
CA ASN A 101 -9.58 9.45 18.74
C ASN A 101 -10.27 9.96 17.47
N SER A 102 -10.48 9.11 16.45
CA SER A 102 -11.21 9.48 15.23
C SER A 102 -12.69 9.69 15.55
N LYS A 103 -13.37 10.59 14.84
CA LYS A 103 -14.82 10.80 14.95
C LYS A 103 -15.62 10.08 13.87
N CYS A 104 -14.97 9.66 12.79
CA CYS A 104 -15.49 8.73 11.82
C CYS A 104 -14.40 7.76 11.36
N LEU A 105 -14.74 6.50 11.14
CA LEU A 105 -13.89 5.46 10.60
C LEU A 105 -14.52 4.94 9.31
N LEU A 106 -13.79 5.04 8.19
CA LEU A 106 -14.15 4.40 6.94
C LEU A 106 -13.28 3.15 6.75
N VAL A 107 -13.85 1.99 7.02
CA VAL A 107 -13.19 0.69 6.90
C VAL A 107 -13.49 0.11 5.52
N PHE A 108 -12.50 0.10 4.64
CA PHE A 108 -12.67 -0.25 3.23
C PHE A 108 -11.88 -1.51 2.86
N GLY A 109 -12.57 -2.60 2.54
CA GLY A 109 -11.94 -3.88 2.16
C GLY A 109 -10.97 -4.41 3.22
N TYR A 110 -11.32 -4.26 4.50
CA TYR A 110 -10.45 -4.56 5.62
C TYR A 110 -11.19 -5.20 6.80
N ASN A 111 -10.87 -6.47 7.07
CA ASN A 111 -11.37 -7.18 8.25
C ASN A 111 -10.35 -7.10 9.40
N CYS A 112 -10.42 -6.02 10.18
CA CYS A 112 -9.50 -5.81 11.30
C CYS A 112 -9.71 -6.80 12.45
N ALA A 113 -10.92 -7.33 12.64
CA ALA A 113 -11.23 -8.27 13.72
C ALA A 113 -10.37 -9.53 13.62
N ASP A 114 -10.28 -10.12 12.43
CA ASP A 114 -9.48 -11.33 12.21
C ASP A 114 -8.02 -11.01 11.87
N SER A 115 -7.77 -9.95 11.10
CA SER A 115 -6.43 -9.68 10.59
C SER A 115 -5.52 -9.04 11.64
N HIS A 116 -6.08 -8.15 12.47
CA HIS A 116 -5.32 -7.39 13.46
C HIS A 116 -6.17 -7.14 14.72
N PRO A 117 -6.39 -8.15 15.58
CA PRO A 117 -7.31 -8.05 16.72
C PRO A 117 -7.03 -6.86 17.67
N ILE A 118 -5.76 -6.48 17.84
CA ILE A 118 -5.38 -5.31 18.66
C ILE A 118 -5.80 -3.99 17.99
N VAL A 119 -5.78 -3.91 16.66
CA VAL A 119 -6.32 -2.77 15.92
C VAL A 119 -7.84 -2.75 16.03
N ALA A 120 -8.51 -3.91 15.95
CA ALA A 120 -9.96 -4.00 16.15
C ALA A 120 -10.39 -3.49 17.54
N ARG A 121 -9.62 -3.77 18.60
CA ARG A 121 -9.88 -3.18 19.93
C ARG A 121 -9.85 -1.65 19.92
N ARG A 122 -8.99 -1.03 19.12
CA ARG A 122 -8.95 0.44 18.97
C ARG A 122 -10.14 0.96 18.18
N VAL A 123 -10.65 0.21 17.20
CA VAL A 123 -11.90 0.51 16.48
C VAL A 123 -13.09 0.48 17.43
N ILE A 124 -13.20 -0.55 18.27
CA ILE A 124 -14.25 -0.64 19.30
C ILE A 124 -14.15 0.56 20.26
N LYS A 125 -12.95 0.87 20.76
CA LYS A 125 -12.77 2.04 21.62
C LYS A 125 -13.14 3.37 20.93
N ALA A 126 -12.85 3.52 19.64
CA ALA A 126 -13.30 4.68 18.88
C ALA A 126 -14.83 4.80 18.87
N ARG A 127 -15.54 3.68 18.65
CA ARG A 127 -17.01 3.61 18.71
C ARG A 127 -17.53 3.99 20.08
N ASP A 128 -16.95 3.46 21.15
CA ASP A 128 -17.32 3.79 22.54
C ASP A 128 -17.11 5.28 22.84
N ASN A 129 -16.11 5.91 22.21
CA ASN A 129 -15.86 7.35 22.24
C ASN A 129 -16.80 8.17 21.31
N GLY A 130 -17.83 7.55 20.74
CA GLY A 130 -18.83 8.16 19.87
C GLY A 130 -18.43 8.28 18.40
N ALA A 131 -17.40 7.58 17.94
CA ALA A 131 -17.04 7.59 16.53
C ALA A 131 -18.08 6.86 15.68
N LYS A 132 -18.37 7.42 14.50
CA LYS A 132 -19.15 6.76 13.47
C LYS A 132 -18.30 5.75 12.70
N ILE A 133 -18.90 4.64 12.29
CA ILE A 133 -18.21 3.58 11.54
C ILE A 133 -18.96 3.30 10.23
N ILE A 134 -18.26 3.43 9.12
CA ILE A 134 -18.71 3.05 7.78
C ILE A 134 -17.85 1.88 7.32
N VAL A 135 -18.47 0.77 6.95
CA VAL A 135 -17.79 -0.43 6.42
C VAL A 135 -18.14 -0.61 4.96
N CYS A 136 -17.13 -0.75 4.10
CA CYS A 136 -17.27 -1.15 2.71
C CYS A 136 -16.62 -2.52 2.53
N ASP A 137 -17.42 -3.58 2.60
CA ASP A 137 -16.98 -4.97 2.36
C ASP A 137 -18.16 -5.75 1.77
N PRO A 138 -17.96 -6.57 0.72
CA PRO A 138 -19.01 -7.42 0.15
C PRO A 138 -19.60 -8.41 1.17
N ARG A 139 -18.83 -8.74 2.21
CA ARG A 139 -19.21 -9.70 3.26
C ARG A 139 -19.64 -8.95 4.53
N ARG A 140 -20.47 -9.61 5.32
CA ARG A 140 -20.84 -9.16 6.68
C ARG A 140 -19.77 -9.63 7.68
N ILE A 141 -18.65 -8.92 7.70
CA ILE A 141 -17.55 -9.13 8.65
C ILE A 141 -17.93 -8.64 10.07
N GLU A 142 -17.16 -9.02 11.09
CA GLU A 142 -17.42 -8.61 12.49
C GLU A 142 -17.50 -7.08 12.65
N THR A 143 -16.65 -6.33 11.95
CA THR A 143 -16.70 -4.86 11.98
C THR A 143 -18.00 -4.29 11.39
N ALA A 144 -18.66 -4.99 10.47
CA ALA A 144 -19.95 -4.57 9.91
C ALA A 144 -21.08 -4.66 10.96
N ARG A 145 -21.00 -5.58 11.93
CA ARG A 145 -22.00 -5.72 12.99
C ARG A 145 -22.05 -4.52 13.94
N ILE A 146 -20.95 -3.78 14.04
CA ILE A 146 -20.84 -2.58 14.90
C ILE A 146 -20.87 -1.28 14.11
N ALA A 147 -21.05 -1.35 12.78
CA ALA A 147 -21.03 -0.20 11.88
C ALA A 147 -22.35 0.58 11.92
N ASP A 148 -22.27 1.91 11.81
CA ASP A 148 -23.44 2.75 11.55
C ASP A 148 -23.95 2.54 10.12
N ARG A 149 -23.05 2.26 9.18
CA ARG A 149 -23.37 1.96 7.77
C ARG A 149 -22.50 0.83 7.24
N HIS A 150 -23.13 -0.14 6.58
CA HIS A 150 -22.44 -1.19 5.84
C HIS A 150 -22.81 -1.09 4.36
N LEU A 151 -21.87 -0.63 3.54
CA LEU A 151 -21.99 -0.60 2.09
C LEU A 151 -21.55 -1.96 1.53
N GLN A 152 -22.51 -2.85 1.34
CA GLN A 152 -22.29 -4.22 0.89
C GLN A 152 -22.14 -4.29 -0.64
N LEU A 153 -21.06 -3.73 -1.15
CA LEU A 153 -20.75 -3.65 -2.58
C LEU A 153 -20.51 -5.01 -3.26
N ASN A 154 -20.75 -5.07 -4.56
CA ASN A 154 -20.38 -6.18 -5.44
C ASN A 154 -18.86 -6.35 -5.52
N ASN A 155 -18.39 -7.60 -5.57
CA ASN A 155 -16.97 -7.92 -5.69
C ASN A 155 -16.36 -7.25 -6.94
N GLY A 156 -15.23 -6.56 -6.77
CA GLY A 156 -14.50 -5.91 -7.86
C GLY A 156 -15.00 -4.50 -8.24
N SER A 157 -16.10 -4.03 -7.64
CA SER A 157 -16.66 -2.69 -7.94
C SER A 157 -16.00 -1.54 -7.15
N ASN A 158 -14.89 -1.80 -6.45
CA ASN A 158 -14.22 -0.86 -5.54
C ASN A 158 -13.97 0.53 -6.16
N MET A 159 -13.47 0.58 -7.40
CA MET A 159 -13.13 1.85 -8.05
C MET A 159 -14.37 2.67 -8.44
N ALA A 160 -15.47 2.00 -8.82
CA ALA A 160 -16.73 2.68 -9.09
C ALA A 160 -17.27 3.33 -7.81
N LEU A 161 -17.20 2.64 -6.67
CA LEU A 161 -17.60 3.18 -5.37
C LEU A 161 -16.72 4.34 -4.92
N VAL A 162 -15.38 4.22 -5.04
CA VAL A 162 -14.45 5.31 -4.67
C VAL A 162 -14.64 6.55 -5.54
N ASN A 163 -14.88 6.38 -6.84
CA ASN A 163 -15.18 7.51 -7.72
C ASN A 163 -16.53 8.15 -7.38
N ALA A 164 -17.55 7.34 -7.04
CA ALA A 164 -18.82 7.86 -6.56
C ALA A 164 -18.71 8.62 -5.24
N PHE A 165 -17.83 8.18 -4.32
CA PHE A 165 -17.52 8.97 -3.12
C PHE A 165 -16.94 10.34 -3.47
N GLY A 166 -15.99 10.38 -4.41
CA GLY A 166 -15.43 11.60 -4.95
C GLY A 166 -16.47 12.52 -5.57
N TYR A 167 -17.34 11.95 -6.40
CA TYR A 167 -18.43 12.66 -7.05
C TYR A 167 -19.33 13.35 -6.02
N VAL A 168 -19.83 12.61 -5.02
CA VAL A 168 -20.70 13.18 -3.97
C VAL A 168 -20.02 14.31 -3.21
N LEU A 169 -18.75 14.13 -2.84
CA LEU A 169 -17.99 15.16 -2.13
C LEU A 169 -17.84 16.44 -2.96
N LEU A 170 -17.69 16.33 -4.28
CA LEU A 170 -17.54 17.46 -5.19
C LEU A 170 -18.87 18.12 -5.57
N GLU A 171 -19.91 17.33 -5.82
CA GLU A 171 -21.25 17.78 -6.20
C GLU A 171 -21.92 18.52 -5.04
N GLU A 172 -21.85 17.97 -3.82
CA GLU A 172 -22.46 18.55 -2.63
C GLU A 172 -21.53 19.56 -1.91
N GLU A 173 -20.39 19.89 -2.52
CA GLU A 173 -19.38 20.82 -1.99
C GLU A 173 -18.91 20.51 -0.55
N LEU A 174 -18.87 19.23 -0.17
CA LEU A 174 -18.57 18.77 1.20
C LEU A 174 -17.06 18.73 1.52
N TYR A 175 -16.20 19.03 0.55
CA TYR A 175 -14.75 19.03 0.75
C TYR A 175 -14.25 20.35 1.35
N ASN A 176 -13.10 20.29 2.03
CA ASN A 176 -12.47 21.49 2.58
C ASN A 176 -11.75 22.30 1.48
N LYS A 177 -12.45 23.31 0.95
CA LYS A 177 -11.94 24.19 -0.12
C LYS A 177 -10.57 24.81 0.21
N THR A 178 -10.40 25.35 1.42
CA THR A 178 -9.12 25.97 1.85
C THR A 178 -7.98 24.98 1.93
N TYR A 179 -8.25 23.74 2.37
CA TYR A 179 -7.22 22.69 2.41
C TYR A 179 -6.81 22.28 1.00
N VAL A 180 -7.79 22.06 0.12
CA VAL A 180 -7.56 21.66 -1.27
C VAL A 180 -6.74 22.71 -2.02
N GLU A 181 -7.10 23.99 -1.90
CA GLU A 181 -6.35 25.10 -2.50
C GLU A 181 -4.91 25.18 -2.02
N ARG A 182 -4.66 24.98 -0.71
CA ARG A 182 -3.33 25.17 -0.12
C ARG A 182 -2.39 23.98 -0.25
N TYR A 183 -2.94 22.76 -0.28
CA TYR A 183 -2.15 21.54 -0.06
C TYR A 183 -2.33 20.47 -1.13
N THR A 184 -3.11 20.74 -2.18
CA THR A 184 -3.36 19.77 -3.26
C THR A 184 -3.23 20.41 -4.64
N GLU A 185 -3.10 19.58 -5.65
CA GLU A 185 -3.07 19.96 -7.07
C GLU A 185 -3.94 18.99 -7.88
N GLY A 186 -4.37 19.38 -9.09
CA GLY A 186 -5.10 18.49 -10.00
C GLY A 186 -6.59 18.29 -9.70
N LEU A 187 -7.23 19.18 -8.93
CA LEU A 187 -8.66 19.10 -8.61
C LEU A 187 -9.54 19.06 -9.86
N ASP A 188 -9.26 19.89 -10.87
CA ASP A 188 -10.06 19.96 -12.09
C ASP A 188 -9.98 18.67 -12.91
N ALA A 189 -8.77 18.11 -13.04
CA ALA A 189 -8.56 16.82 -13.67
C ALA A 189 -9.28 15.69 -12.91
N TYR A 190 -9.30 15.75 -11.57
CA TYR A 190 -10.04 14.80 -10.75
C TYR A 190 -11.57 14.95 -10.93
N ARG A 191 -12.08 16.18 -10.95
CA ARG A 191 -13.50 16.47 -11.21
C ARG A 191 -13.96 15.90 -12.55
N GLU A 192 -13.17 16.12 -13.59
CA GLU A 192 -13.43 15.56 -14.92
C GLU A 192 -13.39 14.02 -14.91
N ALA A 193 -12.45 13.42 -14.19
CA ALA A 193 -12.32 11.96 -14.10
C ALA A 193 -13.50 11.27 -13.39
N VAL A 194 -14.17 11.95 -12.45
CA VAL A 194 -15.29 11.37 -11.68
C VAL A 194 -16.66 11.81 -12.17
N LYS A 195 -16.77 12.69 -13.18
CA LYS A 195 -18.04 13.30 -13.62
C LYS A 195 -19.13 12.29 -14.01
N ASP A 196 -18.75 11.13 -14.53
CA ASP A 196 -19.67 10.08 -14.98
C ASP A 196 -19.98 9.04 -13.88
N TYR A 197 -19.52 9.28 -12.64
CA TYR A 197 -19.65 8.38 -11.50
C TYR A 197 -20.66 8.87 -10.46
N ALA A 198 -21.72 9.56 -10.89
CA ALA A 198 -22.86 9.84 -10.02
C ALA A 198 -23.33 8.53 -9.35
N PRO A 199 -23.65 8.52 -8.05
CA PRO A 199 -24.09 7.31 -7.35
C PRO A 199 -25.22 6.57 -8.08
N GLU A 200 -26.16 7.32 -8.67
CA GLU A 200 -27.28 6.82 -9.46
C GLU A 200 -26.82 6.09 -10.74
N ALA A 201 -25.73 6.54 -11.37
CA ALA A 201 -25.19 5.95 -12.59
C ALA A 201 -24.41 4.64 -12.32
N VAL A 202 -23.87 4.46 -11.11
CA VAL A 202 -23.02 3.31 -10.76
C VAL A 202 -23.71 2.29 -9.85
N GLU A 203 -24.95 2.56 -9.42
CA GLU A 203 -25.71 1.70 -8.50
C GLU A 203 -25.76 0.23 -8.96
N GLY A 204 -26.01 -0.02 -10.25
CA GLY A 204 -26.04 -1.38 -10.81
C GLY A 204 -24.67 -2.10 -10.80
N ILE A 205 -23.57 -1.35 -10.96
CA ILE A 205 -22.21 -1.91 -10.92
C ILE A 205 -21.80 -2.20 -9.48
N VAL A 206 -22.05 -1.23 -8.59
CA VAL A 206 -21.63 -1.27 -7.19
C VAL A 206 -22.53 -2.18 -6.36
N GLY A 207 -23.81 -2.31 -6.69
CA GLY A 207 -24.77 -3.09 -5.89
C GLY A 207 -25.17 -2.42 -4.58
N VAL A 208 -24.95 -1.11 -4.43
CA VAL A 208 -25.31 -0.31 -3.26
C VAL A 208 -26.10 0.89 -3.74
N SER A 209 -27.20 1.21 -3.06
CA SER A 209 -28.08 2.29 -3.49
C SER A 209 -27.39 3.65 -3.47
N ALA A 210 -27.72 4.51 -4.42
CA ALA A 210 -27.23 5.88 -4.50
C ALA A 210 -27.43 6.64 -3.19
N ARG A 211 -28.59 6.42 -2.54
CA ARG A 211 -28.92 6.99 -1.23
C ARG A 211 -27.92 6.58 -0.15
N GLU A 212 -27.56 5.29 -0.06
CA GLU A 212 -26.60 4.81 0.93
C GLU A 212 -25.20 5.37 0.71
N ILE A 213 -24.76 5.47 -0.56
CA ILE A 213 -23.47 6.07 -0.91
C ILE A 213 -23.43 7.55 -0.47
N ARG A 214 -24.48 8.31 -0.78
CA ARG A 214 -24.61 9.72 -0.39
C ARG A 214 -24.64 9.90 1.13
N GLU A 215 -25.48 9.13 1.82
CA GLU A 215 -25.59 9.17 3.29
C GLU A 215 -24.26 8.83 3.98
N ALA A 216 -23.51 7.84 3.47
CA ALA A 216 -22.19 7.49 3.98
C ALA A 216 -21.18 8.64 3.80
N MET A 217 -21.15 9.28 2.63
CA MET A 217 -20.20 10.37 2.39
C MET A 217 -20.55 11.66 3.13
N ARG A 218 -21.84 11.97 3.31
CA ARG A 218 -22.29 13.06 4.19
C ARG A 218 -21.84 12.80 5.64
N MET A 219 -22.01 11.57 6.14
CA MET A 219 -21.52 11.18 7.46
C MET A 219 -20.00 11.31 7.58
N PHE A 220 -19.25 10.87 6.56
CA PHE A 220 -17.80 10.96 6.53
C PHE A 220 -17.31 12.42 6.53
N ALA A 221 -17.89 13.27 5.68
CA ALA A 221 -17.49 14.66 5.53
C ALA A 221 -17.89 15.55 6.72
N ALA A 222 -19.02 15.26 7.37
CA ALA A 222 -19.48 15.99 8.55
C ALA A 222 -18.59 15.75 9.79
N ALA A 223 -17.82 14.65 9.82
CA ALA A 223 -16.99 14.30 10.96
C ALA A 223 -15.81 15.28 11.15
N PRO A 224 -15.58 15.81 12.38
CA PRO A 224 -14.44 16.69 12.65
C PRO A 224 -13.08 16.05 12.35
N SER A 225 -13.00 14.73 12.49
CA SER A 225 -11.86 13.91 12.11
C SER A 225 -12.35 12.57 11.56
N ALA A 226 -11.79 12.16 10.43
CA ALA A 226 -12.09 10.88 9.80
C ALA A 226 -10.79 10.12 9.50
N THR A 227 -10.83 8.80 9.63
CA THR A 227 -9.71 7.91 9.34
C THR A 227 -10.15 6.84 8.36
N ILE A 228 -9.38 6.63 7.30
CA ILE A 228 -9.63 5.54 6.35
C ILE A 228 -8.70 4.38 6.70
N MET A 229 -9.30 3.20 6.84
CA MET A 229 -8.59 1.96 7.14
C MET A 229 -8.85 0.99 6.00
N TRP A 230 -7.82 0.58 5.27
CA TRP A 230 -7.94 -0.40 4.20
C TRP A 230 -6.92 -1.53 4.36
N GLY A 231 -7.22 -2.64 3.69
CA GLY A 231 -6.41 -3.84 3.67
C GLY A 231 -6.35 -4.40 2.26
N MET A 232 -6.24 -5.73 2.16
CA MET A 232 -6.09 -6.42 0.88
C MET A 232 -7.28 -6.24 -0.07
N GLY A 233 -8.50 -6.05 0.46
CA GLY A 233 -9.71 -5.90 -0.35
C GLY A 233 -9.82 -4.55 -1.08
N GLY A 234 -9.02 -3.56 -0.67
CA GLY A 234 -8.98 -2.23 -1.30
C GLY A 234 -8.00 -2.11 -2.47
N HIS A 235 -7.19 -3.16 -2.74
CA HIS A 235 -6.30 -3.16 -3.89
C HIS A 235 -7.07 -3.41 -5.18
N PRO A 236 -6.67 -2.80 -6.33
CA PRO A 236 -7.20 -3.17 -7.62
C PRO A 236 -7.00 -4.67 -7.82
N VAL A 237 -8.10 -5.42 -7.81
CA VAL A 237 -8.09 -6.82 -8.20
C VAL A 237 -7.95 -6.80 -9.71
N TRP A 238 -6.75 -7.10 -10.21
CA TRP A 238 -6.58 -7.33 -11.64
C TRP A 238 -7.49 -8.51 -12.02
N PRO A 239 -8.45 -8.35 -12.94
CA PRO A 239 -9.21 -9.49 -13.43
C PRO A 239 -8.19 -10.43 -14.08
N GLY A 240 -7.95 -11.57 -13.44
CA GLY A 240 -7.03 -12.59 -13.92
C GLY A 240 -7.31 -12.88 -15.39
N GLY A 241 -6.25 -13.12 -16.17
CA GLY A 241 -6.29 -13.31 -17.61
C GLY A 241 -7.15 -14.49 -18.06
N GLY A 242 -8.46 -14.33 -18.01
CA GLY A 242 -9.44 -15.15 -18.69
C GLY A 242 -9.45 -14.75 -20.16
N ARG A 243 -8.90 -15.62 -21.00
CA ARG A 243 -9.11 -15.59 -22.45
C ARG A 243 -10.62 -15.58 -22.70
N GLY A 244 -11.17 -14.47 -23.19
CA GLY A 244 -12.62 -14.42 -23.47
C GLY A 244 -13.24 -13.09 -23.91
N ALA A 245 -12.59 -11.93 -23.74
CA ALA A 245 -13.13 -10.67 -24.25
C ALA A 245 -12.32 -10.21 -25.48
N ARG A 246 -12.95 -10.24 -26.66
CA ARG A 246 -12.38 -9.83 -27.94
C ARG A 246 -12.00 -8.32 -27.95
N PRO A 247 -11.00 -7.93 -28.76
CA PRO A 247 -10.32 -6.65 -28.66
C PRO A 247 -11.04 -5.55 -29.46
N GLY A 248 -11.40 -4.47 -28.79
CA GLY A 248 -11.89 -3.24 -29.40
C GLY A 248 -10.97 -2.06 -29.06
N LYS A 249 -10.07 -1.75 -29.99
CA LYS A 249 -9.20 -0.56 -30.12
C LYS A 249 -8.03 -0.40 -29.12
N PRO A 250 -6.78 -0.49 -29.61
CA PRO A 250 -5.57 -0.14 -28.88
C PRO A 250 -5.31 1.37 -28.99
N GLY A 251 -5.05 2.04 -27.87
CA GLY A 251 -4.56 3.43 -27.90
C GLY A 251 -5.11 4.34 -26.82
N ALA A 252 -4.83 4.03 -25.55
CA ALA A 252 -4.74 5.06 -24.53
C ALA A 252 -3.76 4.55 -23.47
N ALA A 253 -2.48 4.79 -23.73
CA ALA A 253 -1.49 4.75 -22.69
C ALA A 253 -1.99 5.64 -21.55
N HIS A 254 -2.27 5.07 -20.38
CA HIS A 254 -2.40 5.82 -19.13
C HIS A 254 -1.06 6.49 -18.82
N ARG A 255 -0.78 7.58 -19.52
CA ARG A 255 0.17 8.60 -19.10
C ARG A 255 -0.48 9.29 -17.92
N GLN A 256 -0.04 8.93 -16.72
CA GLN A 256 -0.19 9.79 -15.57
C GLN A 256 0.47 11.13 -15.89
N PRO A 257 -0.22 12.28 -15.81
CA PRO A 257 0.40 13.58 -16.00
C PRO A 257 1.44 13.82 -14.89
N GLY A 258 2.51 14.51 -15.27
CA GLY A 258 3.74 14.61 -14.52
C GLY A 258 3.76 15.68 -13.44
N THR A 259 4.68 15.44 -12.51
CA THR A 259 5.61 16.39 -11.84
C THR A 259 5.06 17.60 -11.10
N ALA A 260 5.31 17.65 -9.79
CA ALA A 260 5.75 18.87 -9.11
C ALA A 260 6.57 18.59 -7.82
N GLN A 261 7.62 19.39 -7.63
CA GLN A 261 8.60 19.34 -6.55
C GLN A 261 8.14 20.08 -5.28
N ARG A 262 8.65 19.63 -4.12
CA ARG A 262 8.44 20.24 -2.81
C ARG A 262 8.99 21.67 -2.69
N ARG A 263 8.26 22.55 -1.99
CA ARG A 263 8.83 23.67 -1.21
C ARG A 263 8.57 23.48 0.29
N ARG A 264 9.52 23.90 1.14
CA ARG A 264 9.51 23.82 2.62
C ARG A 264 9.24 25.20 3.25
N GLY A 265 8.57 25.23 4.40
CA GLY A 265 8.44 26.37 5.33
C GLY A 265 7.05 26.36 6.01
N ALA A 266 6.94 25.91 7.27
CA ALA A 266 7.02 26.67 8.54
C ALA A 266 5.63 27.20 9.00
N GLY A 267 5.28 26.95 10.29
CA GLY A 267 3.94 27.14 10.92
C GLY A 267 3.53 28.61 11.18
N PRO A 268 2.54 28.95 12.05
CA PRO A 268 2.00 28.19 13.19
C PRO A 268 0.45 28.02 13.22
N ARG A 269 -0.02 27.39 14.30
CA ARG A 269 -1.35 26.81 14.58
C ARG A 269 -2.52 27.81 14.52
N ALA A 270 -3.62 27.44 13.83
CA ALA A 270 -5.00 27.76 14.23
C ALA A 270 -6.07 27.02 13.38
N LYS A 271 -7.12 26.55 14.07
CA LYS A 271 -8.47 26.14 13.61
C LYS A 271 -8.60 24.88 12.75
N GLN A 272 -8.97 23.81 13.46
CA GLN A 272 -9.45 22.53 12.95
C GLN A 272 -10.73 22.72 12.12
N ARG A 273 -10.69 22.26 10.88
CA ARG A 273 -11.82 21.73 10.08
C ARG A 273 -11.17 20.79 9.06
N THR A 274 -11.50 19.50 9.16
CA THR A 274 -11.23 18.41 8.18
C THR A 274 -9.93 18.55 7.35
N GLY A 275 -8.81 18.02 7.87
CA GLY A 275 -7.50 18.20 7.24
C GLY A 275 -6.51 17.04 7.33
N ARG A 276 -6.94 15.82 7.66
CA ARG A 276 -6.07 14.64 7.53
C ARG A 276 -6.90 13.43 7.13
N LEU A 277 -6.89 13.08 5.84
CA LEU A 277 -7.02 11.69 5.45
C LEU A 277 -5.78 10.95 5.96
N ARG A 278 -6.00 9.83 6.66
CA ARG A 278 -5.01 9.15 7.50
C ARG A 278 -4.80 7.72 7.00
N TYR A 279 -3.56 7.29 6.73
CA TYR A 279 -3.25 6.17 5.84
C TYR A 279 -1.89 5.48 6.05
N GLY A 280 -1.71 4.14 6.22
CA GLY A 280 -0.51 3.44 5.64
C GLY A 280 0.18 2.19 6.28
N ARG A 281 1.55 2.06 6.26
CA ARG A 281 2.42 1.00 6.87
C ARG A 281 3.86 1.42 7.36
N ALA A 282 4.67 0.54 7.99
CA ALA A 282 6.13 0.67 8.22
C ALA A 282 7.02 0.05 7.09
N ALA A 283 8.32 0.41 7.06
CA ALA A 283 9.29 0.18 5.98
C ALA A 283 9.73 -1.28 5.73
N GLU A 284 9.87 -1.70 4.46
CA GLU A 284 10.42 -3.02 4.06
C GLU A 284 11.30 -2.94 2.79
N PRO A 285 12.23 -3.91 2.58
CA PRO A 285 13.14 -3.91 1.43
C PRO A 285 12.40 -4.22 0.12
N VAL A 286 12.47 -3.30 -0.84
CA VAL A 286 11.85 -3.43 -2.17
C VAL A 286 12.95 -3.31 -3.23
N SER A 287 12.88 -4.08 -4.30
CA SER A 287 13.87 -4.11 -5.41
C SER A 287 14.32 -2.73 -5.94
N ARG A 288 13.43 -1.73 -5.92
CA ARG A 288 13.70 -0.35 -6.40
C ARG A 288 14.21 0.63 -5.32
N LEU A 289 14.24 0.21 -4.05
CA LEU A 289 14.55 1.09 -2.92
C LEU A 289 15.71 0.54 -2.07
N SER A 290 16.59 1.43 -1.63
CA SER A 290 17.54 1.13 -0.54
C SER A 290 16.87 1.35 0.82
N GLY A 291 17.55 1.00 1.91
CA GLY A 291 17.10 1.32 3.27
C GLY A 291 16.66 2.80 3.39
N GLY A 292 15.54 3.03 4.08
CA GLY A 292 14.95 4.37 4.25
C GLY A 292 14.16 4.90 3.04
N HIS A 293 13.60 4.03 2.19
CA HIS A 293 12.75 4.40 1.04
C HIS A 293 13.40 5.36 0.03
N ARG A 294 14.72 5.33 -0.12
CA ARG A 294 15.40 6.20 -1.09
C ARG A 294 15.46 5.51 -2.45
N PRO A 295 14.90 6.12 -3.53
CA PRO A 295 15.16 5.65 -4.89
C PRO A 295 16.63 5.91 -5.19
N ARG A 296 17.38 4.88 -5.60
CA ARG A 296 18.80 5.02 -5.91
C ARG A 296 19.21 4.18 -7.10
N ARG A 297 20.04 4.74 -7.98
CA ARG A 297 20.72 3.98 -9.03
C ARG A 297 21.76 3.05 -8.38
N ALA A 298 21.98 1.88 -8.98
CA ALA A 298 22.83 0.83 -8.41
C ALA A 298 24.25 1.32 -8.01
N GLY A 299 24.83 2.25 -8.76
CA GLY A 299 26.16 2.82 -8.50
C GLY A 299 26.25 3.71 -7.26
N GLU A 300 25.19 4.44 -6.90
CA GLU A 300 25.18 5.33 -5.73
C GLU A 300 25.01 4.59 -4.41
N ILE A 301 24.32 3.44 -4.45
CA ILE A 301 24.23 2.54 -3.30
C ILE A 301 25.62 1.96 -2.99
N ARG A 302 26.39 1.58 -4.01
CA ARG A 302 27.75 1.03 -3.85
C ARG A 302 28.71 2.03 -3.22
N ARG A 303 28.75 3.28 -3.70
CA ARG A 303 29.64 4.32 -3.12
C ARG A 303 29.39 4.56 -1.64
N ARG A 304 28.15 4.45 -1.15
CA ARG A 304 27.83 4.62 0.27
C ARG A 304 27.96 3.36 1.12
N LEU A 305 27.70 2.17 0.56
CA LEU A 305 27.90 0.91 1.28
C LEU A 305 29.37 0.49 1.32
N GLY A 306 30.19 0.93 0.36
CA GLY A 306 31.60 0.60 0.22
C GLY A 306 32.57 1.52 0.96
N HIS A 307 32.11 2.62 1.58
CA HIS A 307 32.97 3.54 2.33
C HIS A 307 32.66 3.48 3.83
N ARG A 308 33.27 2.52 4.51
CA ARG A 308 33.78 2.72 5.88
C ARG A 308 35.27 2.41 5.80
N PRO A 309 36.16 3.40 5.92
CA PRO A 309 37.58 3.13 6.07
C PRO A 309 37.81 2.52 7.46
N GLY A 310 38.58 1.44 7.54
CA GLY A 310 39.04 0.85 8.80
C GLY A 310 39.12 -0.66 8.78
N ALA A 311 40.26 -1.18 8.33
CA ALA A 311 41.02 -2.32 8.87
C ALA A 311 41.88 -2.95 7.76
N ASP A 312 42.87 -2.19 7.27
CA ASP A 312 44.08 -2.78 6.73
C ASP A 312 45.05 -2.89 7.90
N GLY A 313 45.38 -4.13 8.26
CA GLY A 313 46.53 -4.54 9.06
C GLY A 313 47.19 -5.68 8.31
#